data_AF-A0A1B7WHW0-F1
#
_entry.id   AF-A0A1B7WHW0-F1
#
_cell.length_a   1.000
_cell.length_b   1.000
_cell.length_c   1.000
_cell.angle_alpha   90.00
_cell.angle_beta   90.00
_cell.angle_gamma   90.00
#
_symmetry.space_group_name_H-M   'P 1'
#
loop_
_entity.id
_entity.type
_entity.pdbx_description
1 polymer ?
#
loop_
_entity_poly.entity_id
_entity_poly.type
_entity_poly.pdbx_seq_one_letter_code
_entity_poly.pdbx_strand_id
1 'polypeptide(L)'
;MNSQQSNNLPLWVQDRDKVIAASTDAQWRNQKPPDYSRSQQNLAKESIHHHLEGTLEAIVENLVRTFEMEVSWKTNPEQWLSIVNDKFRVTSNGGQEYTVAELGKSGTYNLFMADSEHYKASEESFESSHDIFHSTFP
;
A
#
# COMPACT_ATOMS: atom_id res chain seq x y z
N MET A 1 -6.47 16.70 -25.54
CA MET A 1 -6.13 17.49 -24.34
C MET A 1 -4.65 17.31 -24.11
N ASN A 2 -3.87 18.40 -24.11
CA ASN A 2 -2.41 18.32 -23.96
C ASN A 2 -2.06 18.15 -22.48
N SER A 3 -1.43 17.03 -22.14
CA SER A 3 -0.86 16.73 -20.83
C SER A 3 0.30 17.68 -20.53
N GLN A 4 0.06 18.69 -19.70
CA GLN A 4 1.14 19.43 -19.05
C GLN A 4 1.71 18.56 -17.93
N GLN A 5 3.02 18.30 -18.02
CA GLN A 5 3.87 17.49 -17.16
C GLN A 5 3.39 17.33 -15.70
N SER A 6 3.40 16.08 -15.23
CA SER A 6 3.16 15.61 -13.86
C SER A 6 4.05 16.21 -12.74
N ASN A 7 4.86 17.23 -13.04
CA ASN A 7 5.80 17.85 -12.09
C ASN A 7 5.14 18.70 -10.98
N ASN A 8 3.84 18.99 -11.06
CA ASN A 8 3.13 19.74 -10.02
C ASN A 8 2.37 18.87 -9.01
N LEU A 9 2.31 17.56 -9.22
CA LEU A 9 1.60 16.68 -8.30
C LEU A 9 2.47 16.34 -7.09
N PRO A 10 1.88 16.22 -5.87
CA PRO A 10 2.61 15.73 -4.72
C PRO A 10 3.22 14.35 -4.95
N LEU A 11 4.37 14.08 -4.33
CA LEU A 11 5.15 12.85 -4.56
C LEU A 11 4.32 11.57 -4.41
N TRP A 12 3.44 11.51 -3.41
CA TRP A 12 2.60 10.34 -3.07
C TRP A 12 1.49 9.99 -4.08
N VAL A 13 1.33 10.78 -5.15
CA VAL A 13 0.42 10.47 -6.26
C VAL A 13 1.12 10.44 -7.62
N GLN A 14 2.44 10.59 -7.66
CA GLN A 14 3.17 10.57 -8.93
C GLN A 14 3.40 9.14 -9.43
N ASP A 15 4.02 8.29 -8.60
CA ASP A 15 4.24 6.86 -8.81
C ASP A 15 4.91 6.29 -7.53
N ARG A 16 4.62 5.05 -7.15
CA ARG A 16 5.27 4.42 -5.97
C ARG A 16 6.78 4.25 -6.14
N ASP A 17 7.28 4.03 -7.36
CA ASP A 17 8.71 3.88 -7.63
C ASP A 17 9.45 5.20 -7.43
N LYS A 18 8.79 6.34 -7.72
CA LYS A 18 9.32 7.67 -7.38
C LYS A 18 9.36 7.88 -5.87
N VAL A 19 8.34 7.42 -5.14
CA VAL A 19 8.32 7.47 -3.66
C VAL A 19 9.46 6.63 -3.08
N ILE A 20 9.68 5.41 -3.61
CA ILE A 20 10.79 4.54 -3.19
C ILE A 20 12.14 5.21 -3.46
N ALA A 21 12.34 5.77 -4.67
CA ALA A 21 13.59 6.44 -5.03
C ALA A 21 13.89 7.67 -4.16
N ALA A 22 12.85 8.40 -3.73
CA ALA A 22 12.98 9.56 -2.84
C ALA A 22 13.15 9.18 -1.35
N SER A 23 12.90 7.93 -0.98
CA SER A 23 12.88 7.44 0.40
C SER A 23 14.28 6.98 0.87
N THR A 24 15.25 7.90 0.91
CA THR A 24 16.66 7.59 1.23
C THR A 24 16.88 7.05 2.65
N ASP A 25 16.06 7.50 3.60
CA ASP A 25 16.17 7.17 5.03
C ASP A 25 14.95 6.39 5.55
N ALA A 26 14.22 5.71 4.66
CA ALA A 26 13.06 4.94 5.04
C ALA A 26 13.44 3.67 5.83
N GLN A 27 12.64 3.42 6.86
CA GLN A 27 12.73 2.21 7.68
C GLN A 27 11.93 1.10 6.99
N TRP A 28 12.62 0.35 6.13
CA TRP A 28 12.03 -0.77 5.41
C TRP A 28 11.96 -2.03 6.28
N ARG A 29 10.82 -2.73 6.25
CA ARG A 29 10.56 -3.97 6.99
C ARG A 29 11.62 -5.03 6.76
N ASN A 30 12.05 -5.19 5.51
CA ASN A 30 13.10 -6.15 5.11
C ASN A 30 14.48 -5.48 4.91
N GLN A 31 14.69 -4.32 5.53
CA GLN A 31 15.93 -3.52 5.44
C GLN A 31 16.32 -3.10 4.02
N LYS A 32 15.42 -3.29 3.05
CA LYS A 32 15.61 -2.99 1.63
C LYS A 32 14.31 -2.44 1.05
N PRO A 33 14.39 -1.50 0.10
CA PRO A 33 13.23 -1.05 -0.64
C PRO A 33 12.61 -2.21 -1.44
N PRO A 34 11.28 -2.25 -1.60
CA PRO A 34 10.63 -3.26 -2.42
C PRO A 34 10.91 -3.07 -3.92
N ASP A 35 10.87 -4.16 -4.67
CA ASP A 35 10.93 -4.16 -6.14
C ASP A 35 9.57 -4.54 -6.71
N TYR A 36 8.96 -3.61 -7.45
CA TYR A 36 7.66 -3.78 -8.07
C TYR A 36 7.73 -4.01 -9.60
N SER A 37 8.91 -4.26 -10.17
CA SER A 37 9.11 -4.45 -11.61
C SER A 37 8.20 -5.53 -12.20
N ARG A 38 8.06 -6.68 -11.51
CA ARG A 38 7.16 -7.77 -11.92
C ARG A 38 5.69 -7.34 -11.90
N SER A 39 5.28 -6.64 -10.84
CA SER A 39 3.90 -6.11 -10.72
C SER A 39 3.59 -5.12 -11.84
N GLN A 40 4.55 -4.25 -12.20
CA GLN A 40 4.40 -3.28 -13.28
C GLN A 40 4.28 -3.95 -14.66
N GLN A 41 5.10 -4.98 -14.91
CA GLN A 41 5.01 -5.78 -16.15
C GLN A 41 3.65 -6.47 -16.28
N ASN A 42 3.17 -7.09 -15.21
CA ASN A 42 1.87 -7.76 -15.20
C ASN A 42 0.72 -6.76 -15.39
N LEU A 43 0.75 -5.62 -14.69
CA LEU A 43 -0.27 -4.58 -14.84
C LEU A 43 -0.33 -4.07 -16.28
N ALA A 44 0.83 -3.79 -16.91
CA ALA A 44 0.88 -3.35 -18.29
C ALA A 44 0.36 -4.40 -19.29
N LYS A 45 0.52 -5.69 -18.98
CA LYS A 45 0.08 -6.80 -19.83
C LYS A 45 -1.41 -7.14 -19.65
N GLU A 46 -1.91 -7.06 -18.43
CA GLU A 46 -3.22 -7.61 -18.04
C GLU A 46 -4.30 -6.54 -17.84
N SER A 47 -3.91 -5.26 -17.74
CA SER A 47 -4.90 -4.19 -17.59
C SER A 47 -5.74 -4.03 -18.86
N ILE A 48 -7.06 -4.02 -18.68
CA ILE A 48 -8.05 -3.70 -19.72
C ILE A 48 -8.48 -2.22 -19.68
N HIS A 49 -8.03 -1.47 -18.67
CA HIS A 49 -8.29 -0.04 -18.52
C HIS A 49 -6.98 0.74 -18.61
N HIS A 50 -7.02 1.88 -19.30
CA HIS A 50 -5.87 2.76 -19.44
C HIS A 50 -6.16 4.13 -18.82
N HIS A 51 -5.58 4.38 -17.65
CA HIS A 51 -5.69 5.67 -16.98
C HIS A 51 -4.65 6.63 -17.59
N LEU A 52 -5.12 7.66 -18.29
CA LEU A 52 -4.24 8.65 -18.90
C LEU A 52 -3.55 9.49 -17.82
N GLU A 53 -2.29 9.85 -18.05
CA GLU A 53 -1.54 10.69 -17.10
C GLU A 53 -2.28 12.00 -16.81
N GLY A 54 -2.39 12.34 -15.53
CA GLY A 54 -3.06 13.55 -15.06
C GLY A 54 -4.59 13.44 -14.91
N THR A 55 -5.21 12.30 -15.25
CA THR A 55 -6.62 12.07 -14.92
C THR A 55 -6.80 11.70 -13.46
N LEU A 56 -8.03 11.83 -12.96
CA LEU A 56 -8.36 11.48 -11.58
C LEU A 56 -8.09 10.00 -11.31
N GLU A 57 -8.38 9.12 -12.27
CA GLU A 57 -8.16 7.68 -12.17
C GLU A 57 -6.68 7.35 -11.99
N ALA A 58 -5.80 7.99 -12.76
CA ALA A 58 -4.35 7.81 -12.61
C ALA A 58 -3.84 8.32 -11.25
N ILE A 59 -4.34 9.47 -10.79
CA ILE A 59 -4.00 10.03 -9.49
C ILE A 59 -4.43 9.12 -8.35
N VAL A 60 -5.67 8.60 -8.40
CA VAL A 60 -6.22 7.69 -7.38
C VAL A 60 -5.49 6.34 -7.41
N GLU A 61 -5.21 5.78 -8.58
CA GLU A 61 -4.43 4.55 -8.71
C GLU A 61 -3.05 4.71 -8.05
N ASN A 62 -2.34 5.78 -8.35
CA ASN A 62 -1.02 6.03 -7.78
C ASN A 62 -1.05 6.27 -6.27
N LEU A 63 -2.08 6.97 -5.77
CA LEU A 63 -2.30 7.15 -4.34
C LEU A 63 -2.46 5.81 -3.61
N VAL A 64 -3.34 4.94 -4.13
CA VAL A 64 -3.61 3.63 -3.53
C VAL A 64 -2.38 2.72 -3.62
N ARG A 65 -1.68 2.71 -4.75
CA ARG A 65 -0.44 1.93 -4.93
C ARG A 65 0.69 2.42 -4.01
N THR A 66 0.76 3.73 -3.74
CA THR A 66 1.71 4.29 -2.77
C THR A 66 1.31 3.85 -1.35
N PHE A 67 0.04 4.02 -0.97
CA PHE A 67 -0.44 3.62 0.34
C PHE A 67 -0.19 2.13 0.63
N GLU A 68 -0.49 1.24 -0.32
CA GLU A 68 -0.25 -0.20 -0.19
C GLU A 68 1.24 -0.50 0.04
N MET A 69 2.12 0.12 -0.74
CA MET A 69 3.56 -0.02 -0.57
C MET A 69 4.00 0.46 0.82
N GLU A 70 3.51 1.61 1.29
CA GLU A 70 3.89 2.17 2.59
C GLU A 70 3.42 1.27 3.74
N VAL A 71 2.17 0.80 3.74
CA VAL A 71 1.67 -0.10 4.80
C VAL A 71 2.36 -1.45 4.84
N SER A 72 2.69 -2.00 3.67
CA SER A 72 3.34 -3.30 3.57
C SER A 72 4.82 -3.22 3.98
N TRP A 73 5.52 -2.16 3.58
CA TRP A 73 6.99 -2.12 3.63
C TRP A 73 7.60 -1.10 4.59
N LYS A 74 6.94 0.01 4.93
CA LYS A 74 7.50 1.00 5.88
C LYS A 74 7.04 0.69 7.30
N THR A 75 7.99 0.38 8.18
CA THR A 75 7.68 0.04 9.58
C THR A 75 7.36 1.25 10.45
N ASN A 76 7.73 2.46 10.01
CA ASN A 76 7.43 3.70 10.71
C ASN A 76 6.30 4.47 10.00
N PRO A 77 5.07 4.52 10.58
CA PRO A 77 3.95 5.31 10.09
C PRO A 77 4.25 6.79 9.82
N GLU A 78 5.14 7.41 10.58
CA GLU A 78 5.52 8.82 10.39
C GLU A 78 6.22 9.07 9.05
N GLN A 79 6.70 8.01 8.38
CA GLN A 79 7.31 8.08 7.05
C GLN A 79 6.32 7.85 5.91
N TRP A 80 5.02 7.66 6.22
CA TRP A 80 3.98 7.46 5.21
C TRP A 80 3.51 8.81 4.69
N LEU A 81 3.57 8.99 3.37
CA LEU A 81 3.21 10.22 2.69
C LEU A 81 1.77 10.21 2.18
N SER A 82 1.21 9.03 1.93
CA SER A 82 -0.11 8.90 1.28
C SER A 82 -1.30 9.21 2.20
N ILE A 83 -1.06 9.42 3.49
CA ILE A 83 -2.10 9.62 4.50
C ILE A 83 -1.71 10.68 5.53
N VAL A 84 -2.72 11.17 6.25
CA VAL A 84 -2.55 12.09 7.39
C VAL A 84 -2.64 11.28 8.69
N ASN A 85 -1.52 11.01 9.35
CA ASN A 85 -1.41 10.04 10.45
C ASN A 85 -2.44 10.21 11.57
N ASP A 86 -2.67 11.45 12.03
CA ASP A 86 -3.57 11.73 13.15
C ASP A 86 -5.06 11.64 12.77
N LYS A 87 -5.39 11.77 11.48
CA LYS A 87 -6.77 11.75 10.96
C LYS A 87 -7.18 10.45 10.30
N PHE A 88 -6.23 9.70 9.75
CA PHE A 88 -6.53 8.52 8.96
C PHE A 88 -7.12 7.40 9.84
N ARG A 89 -8.21 6.79 9.36
CA ARG A 89 -8.86 5.64 9.97
C ARG A 89 -9.19 4.63 8.89
N VAL A 90 -9.05 3.35 9.21
CA VAL A 90 -9.52 2.26 8.34
C VAL A 90 -10.59 1.48 9.07
N THR A 91 -11.65 1.13 8.34
CA THR A 91 -12.71 0.23 8.79
C THR A 91 -13.01 -0.74 7.66
N SER A 92 -13.37 -1.96 8.03
CA SER A 92 -13.81 -3.00 7.10
C SER A 92 -15.30 -3.26 7.34
N ASN A 93 -16.10 -3.10 6.29
CA ASN A 93 -17.55 -3.35 6.30
C ASN A 93 -18.33 -2.62 7.43
N GLY A 94 -17.87 -1.42 7.81
CA GLY A 94 -18.48 -0.64 8.89
C GLY A 94 -18.20 -1.18 10.30
N GLY A 95 -17.22 -2.07 10.44
CA GLY A 95 -16.73 -2.57 11.71
C GLY A 95 -15.85 -1.56 12.46
N GLN A 96 -15.02 -2.08 13.37
CA GLN A 96 -14.11 -1.28 14.19
C GLN A 96 -13.20 -0.39 13.33
N GLU A 97 -13.01 0.85 13.80
CA GLU A 97 -12.01 1.76 13.23
C GLU A 97 -10.63 1.47 13.82
N TYR A 98 -9.62 1.49 12.95
CA TYR A 98 -8.22 1.34 13.32
C TYR A 98 -7.41 2.58 12.93
N THR A 99 -6.47 2.92 13.81
CA THR A 99 -5.45 3.96 13.59
C THR A 99 -4.31 3.44 12.70
N VAL A 100 -3.47 4.35 12.21
CA VAL A 100 -2.27 3.98 11.43
C VAL A 100 -1.30 3.14 12.25
N ALA A 101 -1.14 3.45 13.54
CA ALA A 101 -0.27 2.69 14.43
C ALA A 101 -0.73 1.23 14.58
N GLU A 102 -2.04 1.00 14.71
CA GLU A 102 -2.62 -0.34 14.74
C GLU A 102 -2.46 -1.04 13.38
N LEU A 103 -2.69 -0.31 12.28
CA LEU A 103 -2.54 -0.84 10.92
C LEU A 103 -1.10 -1.27 10.61
N GLY A 104 -0.11 -0.44 10.92
CA GLY A 104 1.30 -0.78 10.70
C GLY A 104 1.80 -1.93 11.57
N LYS A 105 1.21 -2.10 12.76
CA LYS A 105 1.54 -3.18 13.71
C LYS A 105 0.90 -4.50 13.33
N SER A 106 -0.41 -4.52 13.08
CA SER A 106 -1.17 -5.76 12.85
C SER A 106 -1.13 -6.20 11.39
N GLY A 107 -0.98 -5.27 10.44
CA GLY A 107 -1.03 -5.57 9.02
C GLY A 107 -2.45 -5.60 8.46
N THR A 108 -2.56 -5.42 7.15
CA THR A 108 -3.84 -5.30 6.44
C THR A 108 -4.66 -6.59 6.50
N TYR A 109 -4.05 -7.77 6.35
CA TYR A 109 -4.77 -9.05 6.42
C TYR A 109 -5.50 -9.25 7.75
N ASN A 110 -4.80 -9.01 8.86
CA ASN A 110 -5.36 -9.17 10.21
C ASN A 110 -6.47 -8.16 10.54
N LEU A 111 -6.39 -6.95 9.99
CA LEU A 111 -7.40 -5.93 10.26
C LEU A 111 -8.61 -6.03 9.33
N PHE A 112 -8.42 -6.55 8.10
CA PHE A 112 -9.48 -6.60 7.10
C PHE A 112 -10.26 -7.92 7.12
N MET A 113 -9.69 -8.96 7.71
CA MET A 113 -10.36 -10.26 7.85
C MET A 113 -10.59 -10.59 9.31
N ALA A 114 -11.83 -10.92 9.64
CA ALA A 114 -12.16 -11.46 10.95
C ALA A 114 -11.76 -12.93 11.08
N ASP A 115 -11.71 -13.42 12.31
CA ASP A 115 -11.51 -14.85 12.58
C ASP A 115 -12.56 -15.70 11.86
N SER A 116 -12.09 -16.76 11.24
CA SER A 116 -12.88 -17.74 10.49
C SER A 116 -12.43 -19.17 10.85
N GLU A 117 -12.97 -20.17 10.16
CA GLU A 117 -12.49 -21.56 10.28
C GLU A 117 -11.14 -21.80 9.59
N HIS A 118 -10.75 -20.94 8.64
CA HIS A 118 -9.54 -21.10 7.82
C HIS A 118 -8.43 -20.10 8.17
N TYR A 119 -8.74 -19.09 8.96
CA TYR A 119 -7.81 -18.03 9.32
C TYR A 119 -8.18 -17.40 10.65
N LYS A 120 -7.22 -17.27 11.57
CA LYS A 120 -7.40 -16.66 12.90
C LYS A 120 -6.60 -15.37 13.00
N ALA A 121 -7.17 -14.26 12.52
CA ALA A 121 -6.55 -12.94 12.59
C ALA A 121 -6.09 -12.56 14.01
N SER A 122 -6.81 -13.02 15.04
CA SER A 122 -6.47 -12.80 16.45
C SER A 122 -5.20 -13.53 16.93
N GLU A 123 -4.74 -14.54 16.19
CA GLU A 123 -3.57 -15.36 16.53
C GLU A 123 -2.35 -15.06 15.64
N GLU A 124 -2.53 -14.31 14.55
CA GLU A 124 -1.47 -14.00 13.59
C GLU A 124 -0.74 -12.69 13.90
N SER A 125 0.58 -12.67 13.64
CA SER A 125 1.36 -11.43 13.55
C SER A 125 1.27 -10.84 12.14
N PHE A 126 1.87 -9.66 11.94
CA PHE A 126 2.06 -9.11 10.59
C PHE A 126 2.82 -10.12 9.71
N GLU A 127 3.93 -10.66 10.22
CA GLU A 127 4.82 -11.57 9.49
C GLU A 127 4.14 -12.90 9.18
N SER A 128 3.48 -13.52 10.16
CA SER A 128 2.86 -14.83 9.94
C SER A 128 1.67 -14.74 8.98
N SER A 129 0.85 -13.69 9.07
CA SER A 129 -0.23 -13.45 8.11
C SER A 129 0.31 -13.22 6.69
N HIS A 130 1.37 -12.42 6.55
CA HIS A 130 2.02 -12.18 5.27
C HIS A 130 2.55 -13.49 4.65
N ASP A 131 3.23 -14.32 5.43
CA ASP A 131 3.78 -15.60 4.97
C ASP A 131 2.69 -16.61 4.58
N ILE A 132 1.61 -16.68 5.35
CA ILE A 132 0.44 -17.51 5.02
C ILE A 132 -0.09 -17.11 3.64
N PHE A 133 -0.40 -15.83 3.43
CA PHE A 133 -0.98 -15.38 2.16
C PHE A 133 -0.03 -15.53 0.97
N HIS A 134 1.27 -15.37 1.17
CA HIS A 134 2.27 -15.59 0.13
C HIS A 134 2.49 -17.06 -0.23
N SER A 135 2.20 -17.98 0.68
CA SER A 135 2.44 -19.43 0.50
C SER A 135 1.19 -20.26 0.23
N THR A 136 -0.01 -19.70 0.47
CA THR A 136 -1.28 -20.44 0.40
C THR A 136 -1.66 -20.85 -1.02
N PHE A 137 -1.38 -20.02 -2.01
CA PHE A 137 -1.79 -20.27 -3.40
C PHE A 137 -0.58 -20.75 -4.24
N PRO A 138 -0.75 -21.82 -5.04
CA PRO A 138 0.33 -22.42 -5.83
C PRO A 138 0.83 -21.53 -6.98
#